data_AF-W9ANS4-F1
#
_entry.id   AF-W9ANS4-F1
#
_cell.length_a   1.000
_cell.length_b   1.000
_cell.length_c   1.000
_cell.angle_alpha   90.00
_cell.angle_beta   90.00
_cell.angle_gamma   90.00
#
_symmetry.space_group_name_H-M   'P 1'
#
loop_
_entity.id
_entity.type
_entity.pdbx_description
1 polymer ?
#
loop_
_entity_poly.entity_id
_entity_poly.type
_entity_poly.pdbx_seq_one_letter_code
_entity_poly.pdbx_strand_id
1 'polypeptide(L)'
;MNNDGRKHELVNQAIEDFGGLLQDYRRKYFLTLEDMASLVGCSASYIHRIEHGKRNPEIDFRIKVLTMGMNWSTERVYLFLEEVIYREQKRKAE
;
A
#
# COMPACT_ATOMS: atom_id res chain seq x y z
N MET A 1 12.90 -18.28 7.13
CA MET A 1 12.92 -16.84 6.78
C MET A 1 12.48 -16.06 8.02
N ASN A 2 13.37 -15.21 8.56
CA ASN A 2 13.09 -14.44 9.79
C ASN A 2 11.99 -13.40 9.57
N ASN A 3 11.28 -13.05 10.64
CA ASN A 3 10.12 -12.14 10.63
C ASN A 3 10.47 -10.73 10.10
N ASP A 4 11.70 -10.25 10.34
CA ASP A 4 12.15 -8.93 9.86
C ASP A 4 12.36 -8.84 8.35
N GLY A 5 12.90 -9.89 7.71
CA GLY A 5 13.11 -9.88 6.25
C GLY A 5 11.80 -9.71 5.48
N ARG A 6 10.73 -10.33 5.99
CA ARG A 6 9.38 -10.23 5.39
C ARG A 6 8.72 -8.88 5.60
N LYS A 7 9.04 -8.16 6.69
CA LYS A 7 8.53 -6.80 6.94
C LYS A 7 9.07 -5.83 5.88
N HIS A 8 10.37 -5.87 5.61
CA HIS A 8 11.00 -4.98 4.63
C HIS A 8 10.53 -5.26 3.20
N GLU A 9 10.30 -6.52 2.83
CA GLU A 9 9.84 -6.89 1.49
C GLU A 9 8.46 -6.28 1.15
N LEU A 10 7.50 -6.35 2.08
CA LEU A 10 6.18 -5.75 1.90
C LEU A 10 6.22 -4.22 1.84
N VAL A 11 7.10 -3.59 2.62
CA VAL A 11 7.31 -2.14 2.58
C VAL A 11 7.87 -1.72 1.22
N ASN A 12 8.87 -2.44 0.71
CA ASN A 12 9.43 -2.17 -0.61
C ASN A 12 8.39 -2.35 -1.71
N GLN A 13 7.60 -3.43 -1.66
CA GLN A 13 6.50 -3.64 -2.61
C GLN A 13 5.47 -2.51 -2.52
N ALA A 14 5.12 -2.06 -1.32
CA ALA A 14 4.19 -0.94 -1.13
C ALA A 14 4.70 0.33 -1.80
N ILE A 15 6.01 0.55 -1.86
CA ILE A 15 6.65 1.73 -2.44
C ILE A 15 6.75 1.63 -3.96
N GLU A 16 7.15 0.46 -4.47
CA GLU A 16 7.46 0.23 -5.87
C GLU A 16 6.23 -0.13 -6.71
N ASP A 17 5.33 -0.95 -6.17
CA ASP A 17 4.09 -1.37 -6.82
C ASP A 17 2.94 -1.45 -5.81
N PHE A 18 2.44 -0.27 -5.44
CA PHE A 18 1.29 -0.15 -4.54
C PHE A 18 0.03 -0.83 -5.10
N GLY A 19 -0.18 -0.75 -6.43
CA GLY A 19 -1.36 -1.34 -7.09
C GLY A 19 -1.35 -2.86 -7.04
N GLY A 20 -0.21 -3.47 -7.36
CA GLY A 20 0.00 -4.91 -7.24
C GLY A 20 -0.14 -5.39 -5.81
N LEU A 21 0.48 -4.70 -4.84
CA LEU A 21 0.33 -5.04 -3.42
C LEU A 21 -1.13 -5.06 -2.97
N LEU A 22 -1.90 -4.04 -3.37
CA LEU A 22 -3.33 -3.94 -3.06
C LEU A 22 -4.12 -5.10 -3.68
N GLN A 23 -3.86 -5.40 -4.95
CA GLN A 23 -4.50 -6.50 -5.66
C GLN A 23 -4.19 -7.86 -5.02
N ASP A 24 -2.92 -8.11 -4.69
CA ASP A 24 -2.45 -9.34 -4.07
C ASP A 24 -3.13 -9.57 -2.72
N TYR A 25 -3.17 -8.54 -1.88
CA TYR A 25 -3.87 -8.62 -0.60
C TYR A 25 -5.35 -8.90 -0.81
N ARG A 26 -6.03 -8.11 -1.65
CA ARG A 26 -7.46 -8.25 -1.90
C ARG A 26 -7.81 -9.68 -2.34
N ARG A 27 -7.06 -10.25 -3.28
CA ARG A 27 -7.26 -11.62 -3.78
C ARG A 27 -6.93 -12.67 -2.72
N LYS A 28 -5.83 -12.49 -1.97
CA LYS A 28 -5.42 -13.42 -0.91
C LYS A 28 -6.48 -13.57 0.19
N TYR A 29 -7.20 -12.50 0.49
CA TYR A 29 -8.27 -12.48 1.50
C TYR A 29 -9.69 -12.56 0.90
N PHE A 30 -9.82 -12.96 -0.37
CA PHE A 30 -11.10 -13.15 -1.06
C PHE A 30 -12.03 -11.93 -1.06
N LEU A 31 -11.46 -10.73 -1.08
CA LEU A 31 -12.21 -9.48 -1.11
C LEU A 31 -12.59 -9.13 -2.56
N THR A 32 -13.82 -8.70 -2.77
CA THR A 32 -14.24 -8.06 -4.03
C THR A 32 -13.70 -6.62 -4.11
N LEU A 33 -13.80 -5.99 -5.28
CA LEU A 33 -13.43 -4.58 -5.42
C LEU A 33 -14.32 -3.71 -4.51
N GLU A 34 -15.58 -4.06 -4.39
CA GLU A 34 -16.59 -3.43 -3.55
C GLU A 34 -16.25 -3.58 -2.06
N ASP A 35 -15.80 -4.76 -1.62
CA ASP A 35 -15.40 -4.98 -0.23
C ASP A 35 -14.21 -4.09 0.15
N MET A 36 -13.16 -4.10 -0.67
CA MET A 36 -11.97 -3.27 -0.44
C MET A 36 -12.30 -1.78 -0.49
N ALA A 37 -13.12 -1.36 -1.46
CA ALA A 37 -13.57 0.01 -1.56
C ALA A 37 -14.39 0.45 -0.34
N SER A 38 -15.21 -0.44 0.22
CA SER A 38 -16.00 -0.19 1.43
C SER A 38 -15.11 -0.05 2.67
N LEU A 39 -14.11 -0.93 2.84
CA LEU A 39 -13.13 -0.86 3.94
C LEU A 39 -12.37 0.47 3.95
N VAL A 40 -11.98 0.96 2.78
CA VAL A 40 -11.19 2.19 2.62
C VAL A 40 -12.09 3.44 2.45
N GLY A 41 -13.39 3.28 2.23
CA GLY A 41 -14.33 4.38 1.99
C GLY A 41 -14.05 5.12 0.68
N CYS A 42 -14.02 4.41 -0.44
CA CYS A 42 -13.94 4.96 -1.80
C CYS A 42 -14.83 4.18 -2.77
N SER A 43 -14.72 4.42 -4.09
CA SER A 43 -15.44 3.65 -5.10
C SER A 43 -14.64 2.42 -5.58
N ALA A 44 -15.34 1.34 -5.94
CA ALA A 44 -14.74 0.14 -6.53
C ALA A 44 -13.95 0.46 -7.82
N SER A 45 -14.45 1.39 -8.64
CA SER A 45 -13.75 1.88 -9.83
C SER A 45 -12.41 2.58 -9.51
N TYR A 46 -12.32 3.25 -8.35
CA TYR A 46 -11.07 3.85 -7.91
C TYR A 46 -10.04 2.77 -7.53
N ILE A 47 -10.44 1.76 -6.75
CA ILE A 47 -9.60 0.59 -6.43
C ILE A 47 -9.12 -0.10 -7.72
N HIS A 48 -10.03 -0.38 -8.66
CA HIS A 48 -9.67 -0.98 -9.94
C HIS A 48 -8.61 -0.16 -10.69
N ARG A 49 -8.76 1.16 -10.76
CA ARG A 49 -7.76 2.03 -11.42
C ARG A 49 -6.40 2.01 -10.73
N ILE A 50 -6.37 1.90 -9.40
CA ILE A 50 -5.13 1.75 -8.64
C ILE A 50 -4.45 0.41 -8.96
N GLU A 51 -5.21 -0.70 -8.88
CA GLU A 51 -4.68 -2.06 -9.14
C GLU A 51 -4.10 -2.23 -10.55
N HIS A 52 -4.55 -1.43 -11.52
CA HIS A 52 -4.12 -1.53 -12.92
C HIS A 52 -3.17 -0.38 -13.32
N GLY A 53 -2.59 0.34 -12.36
CA GLY A 53 -1.64 1.42 -12.61
C GLY A 53 -2.23 2.66 -13.30
N LYS A 54 -3.55 2.71 -13.50
CA LYS A 54 -4.26 3.85 -14.12
C LYS A 54 -4.35 5.05 -13.17
N ARG A 55 -4.11 4.85 -11.87
CA ARG A 55 -4.04 5.91 -10.87
C ARG A 55 -2.98 5.59 -9.82
N ASN A 56 -2.08 6.55 -9.61
CA ASN A 56 -1.20 6.56 -8.44
C ASN A 56 -1.86 7.40 -7.33
N PRO A 57 -2.30 6.79 -6.20
CA PRO A 57 -2.92 7.53 -5.12
C PRO A 57 -1.90 8.33 -4.30
N GLU A 58 -2.35 9.42 -3.68
CA GLU A 58 -1.55 10.23 -2.76
C GLU A 58 -1.21 9.45 -1.49
N ILE A 59 -0.18 9.93 -0.77
CA ILE A 59 0.36 9.23 0.41
C ILE A 59 -0.70 9.01 1.49
N ASP A 60 -1.56 9.98 1.74
CA ASP A 60 -2.63 9.89 2.73
C ASP A 60 -3.62 8.77 2.41
N PHE A 61 -3.98 8.62 1.12
CA PHE A 61 -4.85 7.54 0.68
C PHE A 61 -4.13 6.18 0.79
N ARG A 62 -2.83 6.11 0.47
CA ARG A 62 -2.04 4.88 0.64
C ARG A 62 -2.00 4.47 2.10
N ILE A 63 -1.77 5.39 3.03
CA ILE A 63 -1.81 5.12 4.48
C ILE A 63 -3.19 4.59 4.88
N LYS A 64 -4.27 5.18 4.38
CA LYS A 64 -5.65 4.73 4.66
C LYS A 64 -5.87 3.29 4.20
N VAL A 65 -5.41 2.93 3.00
CA VAL A 65 -5.48 1.55 2.49
C VAL A 65 -4.64 0.61 3.34
N LEU A 66 -3.38 0.96 3.64
CA LEU A 66 -2.48 0.10 4.41
C LEU A 66 -3.05 -0.17 5.82
N THR A 67 -3.61 0.85 6.47
CA THR A 67 -4.20 0.75 7.81
C THR A 67 -5.58 0.11 7.80
N MET A 68 -6.57 0.72 7.15
CA MET A 68 -7.97 0.29 7.20
C MET A 68 -8.28 -0.89 6.28
N GLY A 69 -7.69 -0.91 5.08
CA GLY A 69 -7.96 -1.94 4.08
C GLY A 69 -7.11 -3.21 4.27
N MET A 70 -5.86 -3.05 4.69
CA MET A 70 -4.89 -4.15 4.77
C MET A 70 -4.49 -4.54 6.21
N ASN A 71 -5.00 -3.81 7.21
CA ASN A 71 -4.74 -4.04 8.63
C ASN A 71 -3.23 -4.09 8.96
N TRP A 72 -2.44 -3.19 8.36
CA TRP A 72 -1.05 -3.02 8.74
C TRP A 72 -0.94 -2.44 10.15
N SER A 73 -0.01 -2.97 10.95
CA SER A 73 0.32 -2.39 12.24
C SER A 73 0.93 -1.00 12.07
N THR A 74 0.76 -0.17 13.09
CA THR A 74 1.36 1.17 13.13
C THR A 74 2.88 1.13 12.93
N GLU A 75 3.56 0.15 13.53
CA GLU A 75 5.00 -0.09 13.32
C GLU A 75 5.34 -0.24 11.83
N ARG A 76 4.58 -1.05 11.09
CA ARG A 76 4.85 -1.26 9.66
C ARG A 76 4.55 -0.02 8.83
N VAL A 77 3.53 0.73 9.19
CA VAL A 77 3.21 2.01 8.52
C VAL A 77 4.32 3.04 8.77
N TYR A 78 4.88 3.10 9.97
CA TYR A 78 6.02 3.98 10.26
C TYR A 78 7.25 3.60 9.41
N LEU A 79 7.59 2.32 9.33
CA LEU A 79 8.68 1.84 8.46
C LEU A 79 8.46 2.24 6.99
N PHE A 80 7.23 2.14 6.50
CA PHE A 80 6.88 2.60 5.16
C PHE A 80 7.11 4.11 4.97
N LEU A 81 6.69 4.94 5.94
CA LEU A 81 6.87 6.38 5.86
C LEU A 81 8.34 6.79 5.95
N GLU A 82 9.11 6.17 6.85
CA GLU A 82 10.56 6.40 6.96
C GLU A 82 11.26 6.13 5.64
N GLU A 83 10.97 4.99 5.00
CA GLU A 83 11.56 4.62 3.71
C GLU A 83 11.12 5.56 2.57
N VAL A 84 9.84 5.99 2.54
CA VAL A 84 9.37 6.99 1.59
C VAL A 84 10.13 8.31 1.76
N ILE A 85 10.23 8.82 2.98
CA ILE A 85 10.93 10.08 3.28
C ILE A 85 12.40 9.98 2.89
N TYR A 86 13.06 8.87 3.24
CA TYR A 86 14.46 8.64 2.90
C TYR A 86 14.68 8.67 1.38
N ARG A 87 13.85 7.95 0.60
CA ARG A 87 13.94 7.94 -0.87
C ARG A 87 13.66 9.32 -1.49
N GLU A 88 12.76 10.11 -0.92
CA GLU A 88 12.51 11.50 -1.37
C GLU A 88 13.69 12.43 -1.07
N GLN A 89 14.30 12.33 0.11
CA GLN A 89 15.47 13.13 0.48
C GLN A 89 16.67 12.79 -0.40
N LYS A 90 16.92 11.50 -0.63
CA LYS A 90 18.00 11.03 -1.50
C LYS A 90 17.83 11.55 -2.93
N ARG A 91 16.62 11.49 -3.50
CA ARG A 91 16.29 12.03 -4.83
C ARG A 91 16.50 13.53 -4.98
N LYS A 92 16.41 14.30 -3.88
CA LYS A 92 16.66 15.75 -3.89
C LYS A 92 18.14 16.10 -3.76
N ALA A 93 18.96 15.16 -3.29
CA ALA A 93 20.40 15.33 -3.14
C ALA A 93 21.19 14.92 -4.40
N GLU A 94 20.55 14.21 -5.32
CA GLU A 94 21.04 13.81 -6.65
C GLU A 94 20.68 14.87 -7.71
#